data_AF-A0A2K4GG69-F1
#
_entry.id   AF-A0A2K4GG69-F1
#
_cell.length_a   1.000
_cell.length_b   1.000
_cell.length_c   1.000
_cell.angle_alpha   90.00
_cell.angle_beta   90.00
_cell.angle_gamma   90.00
#
_symmetry.space_group_name_H-M   'P 1'
#
loop_
_entity.id
_entity.type
_entity.pdbx_description
1 polymer ?
#
loop_
_entity_poly.entity_id
_entity_poly.type
_entity_poly.pdbx_seq_one_letter_code
_entity_poly.pdbx_strand_id
1 'polypeptide(L)'
;MRPVHLLLIGAWLTTVCLNANASPCPDWPAKRAHAEINALQQQISDWDDNYHRQGRSLVADELYDQSRARLDSWRSCFNLGTAPVNPLSTARGTVLHPIPHTGLDKLSDGQAVQGWLASRDDVWVQPKVDGVAVTLVYRKGQLAQAISRGDGINGQDWTAPARKINAIPQQLTQPVDLVVQGELYWRLTDHVQATAGSLNARGNVAGLMARKTLSLEEANKAGLFTWDWPQGPSNLPARATALTELGFADTHPHSKPIKTFADAEHWREHWYRTPLPFASDGIVLRQQSRPPAERWQAKSPYWVIAWKYPVAQALAQVRKVHFSVGRTGRITPVLELMPITLDDRQVKRVSVSSLQRWRHLDIRPGDHVAISLAGLTIPRLDDVVLRSTERPEVLAPHPEDFHPLSCWQPTPGCESQFRARLTWLSGKHGLALQHMGAGTWEKLIDAGRIKGLLDWLTLEAQELATIDGFGERSGARLANSFQHARQQPFSRWLKALGMPPAGNASLTGSWQSLAQRDTGQWQAETGIGPGRAAQLSAFFRDPQVQALSEQLRAAGIDGF
;
A
#
# COMPACT_ATOMS: atom_id res chain seq x y z
N MET A 1 -37.47 -7.76 -66.26
CA MET A 1 -37.19 -6.59 -65.38
C MET A 1 -37.75 -6.94 -64.00
N ARG A 2 -37.07 -7.01 -62.86
CA ARG A 2 -35.71 -6.79 -62.32
C ARG A 2 -35.58 -7.79 -61.12
N PRO A 3 -34.37 -8.21 -60.70
CA PRO A 3 -34.24 -9.23 -59.66
C PRO A 3 -34.48 -8.66 -58.25
N VAL A 4 -35.07 -9.47 -57.37
CA VAL A 4 -35.28 -9.17 -55.94
C VAL A 4 -34.09 -9.72 -55.14
N HIS A 5 -33.49 -8.85 -54.34
CA HIS A 5 -32.39 -9.14 -53.43
C HIS A 5 -32.85 -9.99 -52.24
N LEU A 6 -32.14 -11.10 -51.95
CA LEU A 6 -32.17 -11.77 -50.64
C LEU A 6 -30.93 -11.33 -49.85
N LEU A 7 -31.15 -10.60 -48.75
CA LEU A 7 -30.13 -10.21 -47.77
C LEU A 7 -29.94 -11.35 -46.77
N LEU A 8 -28.75 -11.96 -46.78
CA LEU A 8 -28.23 -12.83 -45.71
C LEU A 8 -27.52 -11.94 -44.68
N ILE A 9 -28.10 -11.74 -43.51
CA ILE A 9 -27.43 -11.15 -42.34
C ILE A 9 -26.94 -12.29 -41.47
N GLY A 10 -25.64 -12.57 -41.52
CA GLY A 10 -24.97 -13.50 -40.62
C GLY A 10 -24.76 -12.86 -39.25
N ALA A 11 -25.29 -13.49 -38.21
CA ALA A 11 -25.04 -13.13 -36.82
C ALA A 11 -23.61 -13.53 -36.43
N TRP A 12 -22.76 -12.55 -36.14
CA TRP A 12 -21.48 -12.75 -35.48
C TRP A 12 -21.68 -12.72 -33.96
N LEU A 13 -21.58 -13.89 -33.32
CA LEU A 13 -21.45 -14.04 -31.87
C LEU A 13 -20.03 -13.62 -31.48
N THR A 14 -19.87 -12.40 -30.98
CA THR A 14 -18.66 -11.96 -30.30
C THR A 14 -18.70 -12.42 -28.85
N THR A 15 -17.96 -13.49 -28.55
CA THR A 15 -17.59 -13.87 -27.19
C THR A 15 -16.77 -12.74 -26.56
N VAL A 16 -17.41 -11.96 -25.70
CA VAL A 16 -16.76 -11.00 -24.81
C VAL A 16 -16.08 -11.82 -23.70
N CYS A 17 -14.76 -12.02 -23.82
CA CYS A 17 -13.94 -12.49 -22.71
C CYS A 17 -13.88 -11.39 -21.65
N LEU A 18 -14.65 -11.56 -20.58
CA LEU A 18 -14.46 -10.82 -19.34
C LEU A 18 -13.09 -11.23 -18.77
N ASN A 19 -12.10 -10.34 -18.86
CA ASN A 19 -10.83 -10.48 -18.15
C ASN A 19 -11.10 -10.28 -16.64
N ALA A 20 -11.57 -11.33 -15.97
CA ALA A 20 -11.43 -11.41 -14.53
C ALA A 20 -9.92 -11.44 -14.23
N ASN A 21 -9.41 -10.40 -13.57
CA ASN A 21 -8.03 -10.34 -13.06
C ASN A 21 -7.87 -11.35 -11.89
N ALA A 22 -8.08 -12.64 -12.14
CA ALA A 22 -7.67 -13.69 -11.23
C ALA A 22 -6.14 -13.75 -11.29
N SER A 23 -5.48 -13.59 -10.14
CA SER A 23 -4.05 -13.90 -10.07
C SER A 23 -3.86 -15.36 -10.50
N PRO A 24 -2.93 -15.66 -11.40
CA PRO A 24 -2.71 -17.04 -11.84
C PRO A 24 -2.38 -17.91 -10.63
N CYS A 25 -2.93 -19.13 -10.62
CA CYS A 25 -2.63 -20.10 -9.57
C CYS A 25 -1.11 -20.35 -9.53
N PRO A 26 -0.50 -20.40 -8.33
CA PRO A 26 0.92 -20.74 -8.23
C PRO A 26 1.19 -22.14 -8.80
N ASP A 27 2.27 -22.30 -9.55
CA ASP A 27 2.73 -23.59 -10.06
C ASP A 27 3.57 -24.32 -9.01
N TRP A 28 2.99 -24.54 -7.83
CA TRP A 28 3.68 -25.19 -6.72
C TRP A 28 3.47 -26.70 -6.74
N PRO A 29 4.50 -27.50 -6.42
CA PRO A 29 4.31 -28.90 -6.08
C PRO A 29 3.34 -29.05 -4.90
N ALA A 30 2.54 -30.12 -4.89
CA ALA A 30 1.52 -30.34 -3.87
C ALA A 30 2.05 -30.18 -2.43
N LYS A 31 3.24 -30.72 -2.12
CA LYS A 31 3.87 -30.58 -0.79
C LYS A 31 4.07 -29.12 -0.38
N ARG A 32 4.57 -28.29 -1.29
CA ARG A 32 4.76 -26.85 -1.04
C ARG A 32 3.43 -26.14 -0.88
N ALA A 33 2.46 -26.42 -1.73
CA ALA A 33 1.13 -25.83 -1.63
C ALA A 33 0.48 -26.07 -0.26
N HIS A 34 0.54 -27.31 0.25
CA HIS A 34 0.05 -27.63 1.59
C HIS A 34 0.81 -26.85 2.68
N ALA A 35 2.14 -26.74 2.58
CA ALA A 35 2.94 -26.02 3.56
C ALA A 35 2.59 -24.52 3.59
N GLU A 36 2.51 -23.86 2.43
CA GLU A 36 2.16 -22.43 2.32
C GLU A 36 0.74 -22.15 2.82
N ILE A 37 -0.23 -23.00 2.45
CA ILE A 37 -1.62 -22.89 2.89
C ILE A 37 -1.73 -23.07 4.41
N ASN A 38 -1.02 -24.06 4.97
CA ASN A 38 -1.02 -24.28 6.42
C ASN A 38 -0.35 -23.14 7.17
N ALA A 39 0.76 -22.59 6.67
CA ALA A 39 1.43 -21.44 7.27
C ALA A 39 0.53 -20.20 7.29
N LEU A 40 -0.13 -19.89 6.17
CA LEU A 40 -1.08 -18.78 6.10
C LEU A 40 -2.31 -19.01 6.99
N GLN A 41 -2.85 -20.23 7.03
CA GLN A 41 -3.96 -20.58 7.91
C GLN A 41 -3.59 -20.43 9.39
N GLN A 42 -2.39 -20.85 9.80
CA GLN A 42 -1.91 -20.69 11.17
C GLN A 42 -1.75 -19.20 11.51
N GLN A 43 -1.13 -18.42 10.63
CA GLN A 43 -0.98 -16.98 10.82
C GLN A 43 -2.32 -16.26 11.01
N ILE A 44 -3.32 -16.60 10.21
CA ILE A 44 -4.69 -16.07 10.34
C ILE A 44 -5.32 -16.50 11.67
N SER A 45 -5.15 -17.77 12.06
CA SER A 45 -5.66 -18.27 13.34
C SER A 45 -5.04 -17.53 14.53
N ASP A 46 -3.75 -17.22 14.47
CA ASP A 46 -3.06 -16.48 15.53
C ASP A 46 -3.57 -15.03 15.60
N TRP A 47 -3.83 -14.40 14.45
CA TRP A 47 -4.45 -13.07 14.40
C TRP A 47 -5.88 -13.08 14.96
N ASP A 48 -6.70 -14.06 14.59
CA ASP A 48 -8.06 -14.24 15.10
C ASP A 48 -8.06 -14.38 16.63
N ASP A 49 -7.15 -15.19 17.16
CA ASP A 49 -7.02 -15.43 18.58
C ASP A 49 -6.64 -14.17 19.38
N ASN A 50 -5.62 -13.45 18.89
CA ASN A 50 -5.18 -12.20 19.48
C ASN A 50 -6.28 -11.14 19.43
N TYR A 51 -7.01 -11.06 18.34
CA TYR A 51 -8.08 -10.09 18.17
C TYR A 51 -9.28 -10.41 19.07
N HIS A 52 -9.84 -11.62 18.99
CA HIS A 52 -11.10 -11.96 19.66
C HIS A 52 -10.96 -12.26 21.15
N ARG A 53 -9.86 -12.91 21.57
CA ARG A 53 -9.66 -13.26 22.99
C ARG A 53 -8.77 -12.28 23.73
N GLN A 54 -7.73 -11.76 23.07
CA GLN A 54 -6.76 -10.88 23.73
C GLN A 54 -7.04 -9.39 23.50
N GLY A 55 -7.95 -9.05 22.58
CA GLY A 55 -8.29 -7.66 22.26
C GLY A 55 -7.14 -6.89 21.62
N ARG A 56 -6.23 -7.59 20.92
CA ARG A 56 -5.04 -7.02 20.29
C ARG A 56 -5.08 -7.26 18.79
N SER A 57 -5.00 -6.17 18.01
CA SER A 57 -4.82 -6.28 16.57
C SER A 57 -3.32 -6.32 16.24
N LEU A 58 -2.86 -7.43 15.67
CA LEU A 58 -1.46 -7.64 15.27
C LEU A 58 -1.19 -7.32 13.80
N VAL A 59 -2.23 -7.09 13.01
CA VAL A 59 -2.16 -6.84 11.57
C VAL A 59 -3.27 -5.84 11.21
N ALA A 60 -3.05 -5.01 10.19
CA ALA A 60 -4.11 -4.13 9.70
C ALA A 60 -5.29 -4.93 9.13
N ASP A 61 -6.52 -4.44 9.33
CA ASP A 61 -7.75 -5.11 8.89
C ASP A 61 -7.75 -5.38 7.38
N GLU A 62 -7.20 -4.47 6.56
CA GLU A 62 -7.14 -4.68 5.10
C GLU A 62 -6.15 -5.78 4.73
N LEU A 63 -5.04 -5.93 5.46
CA LEU A 63 -4.05 -6.97 5.23
C LEU A 63 -4.58 -8.35 5.69
N TYR A 64 -5.36 -8.39 6.78
CA TYR A 64 -6.08 -9.58 7.21
C TYR A 64 -7.09 -10.03 6.15
N ASP A 65 -7.94 -9.12 5.67
CA ASP A 65 -8.94 -9.39 4.62
C ASP A 65 -8.26 -9.92 3.34
N GLN A 66 -7.15 -9.30 2.92
CA GLN A 66 -6.36 -9.75 1.76
C GLN A 66 -5.71 -11.12 1.98
N SER A 67 -5.24 -11.40 3.20
CA SER A 67 -4.64 -12.68 3.57
C SER A 67 -5.67 -13.81 3.54
N ARG A 68 -6.91 -13.56 4.00
CA ARG A 68 -8.02 -14.52 3.90
C ARG A 68 -8.43 -14.78 2.46
N ALA A 69 -8.60 -13.72 1.66
CA ALA A 69 -8.89 -13.87 0.24
C ALA A 69 -7.80 -14.67 -0.49
N ARG A 70 -6.53 -14.47 -0.11
CA ARG A 70 -5.39 -15.25 -0.61
C ARG A 70 -5.48 -16.71 -0.22
N LEU A 71 -5.81 -17.01 1.04
CA LEU A 71 -5.98 -18.39 1.51
C LEU A 71 -7.09 -19.12 0.75
N ASP A 72 -8.24 -18.47 0.56
CA ASP A 72 -9.37 -19.03 -0.19
C ASP A 72 -8.99 -19.27 -1.65
N SER A 73 -8.28 -18.33 -2.27
CA SER A 73 -7.74 -18.47 -3.62
C SER A 73 -6.78 -19.65 -3.73
N TRP A 74 -5.82 -19.81 -2.80
CA TRP A 74 -4.89 -20.93 -2.80
C TRP A 74 -5.59 -22.28 -2.60
N ARG A 75 -6.54 -22.37 -1.67
CA ARG A 75 -7.33 -23.60 -1.48
C ARG A 75 -8.08 -24.01 -2.74
N SER A 76 -8.66 -23.04 -3.44
CA SER A 76 -9.33 -23.24 -4.72
C SER A 76 -8.34 -23.73 -5.80
N CYS A 77 -7.19 -23.07 -5.94
CA CYS A 77 -6.16 -23.45 -6.90
C CYS A 77 -5.66 -24.90 -6.75
N PHE A 78 -5.58 -25.40 -5.52
CA PHE A 78 -5.06 -26.75 -5.23
C PHE A 78 -6.16 -27.77 -4.88
N ASN A 79 -7.44 -27.44 -5.10
CA ASN A 79 -8.60 -28.31 -4.83
C ASN A 79 -8.64 -28.87 -3.39
N LEU A 80 -8.18 -28.09 -2.40
CA LEU A 80 -8.10 -28.52 -1.00
C LEU A 80 -9.42 -28.33 -0.23
N GLY A 81 -10.52 -28.06 -0.94
CA GLY A 81 -11.81 -27.73 -0.38
C GLY A 81 -11.83 -26.38 0.33
N THR A 82 -12.96 -25.69 0.26
CA THR A 82 -13.23 -24.54 1.13
C THR A 82 -13.75 -25.10 2.45
N ALA A 83 -12.88 -25.50 3.37
CA ALA A 83 -13.34 -25.67 4.75
C ALA A 83 -13.95 -24.32 5.18
N PRO A 84 -15.21 -24.26 5.66
CA PRO A 84 -15.78 -23.03 6.15
C PRO A 84 -15.08 -22.67 7.46
N VAL A 85 -13.91 -22.05 7.34
CA VAL A 85 -13.23 -21.46 8.49
C VAL A 85 -14.04 -20.23 8.84
N ASN A 86 -14.96 -20.41 9.79
CA ASN A 86 -15.71 -19.30 10.35
C ASN A 86 -14.70 -18.41 11.10
N PRO A 87 -14.40 -17.20 10.61
CA PRO A 87 -13.43 -16.28 11.23
C PRO A 87 -13.90 -15.78 12.60
N LEU A 88 -15.16 -16.05 12.96
CA LEU A 88 -15.76 -15.74 14.25
C LEU A 88 -15.84 -16.96 15.18
N SER A 89 -15.29 -18.11 14.77
CA SER A 89 -15.33 -19.33 15.59
C SER A 89 -14.69 -19.13 16.97
N THR A 90 -13.59 -18.39 17.04
CA THR A 90 -12.90 -18.02 18.29
C THR A 90 -13.56 -16.85 19.02
N ALA A 91 -14.50 -16.14 18.39
CA ALA A 91 -15.28 -15.05 18.98
C ALA A 91 -16.53 -15.54 19.74
N ARG A 92 -16.94 -16.79 19.53
CA ARG A 92 -18.15 -17.38 20.11
C ARG A 92 -18.15 -17.24 21.64
N GLY A 93 -19.24 -16.72 22.19
CA GLY A 93 -19.49 -16.73 23.63
C GLY A 93 -20.64 -17.66 24.02
N THR A 94 -21.05 -17.58 25.29
CA THR A 94 -22.07 -18.45 25.89
C THR A 94 -23.49 -17.87 25.83
N VAL A 95 -23.64 -16.61 25.41
CA VAL A 95 -24.92 -15.90 25.43
C VAL A 95 -25.56 -15.92 24.05
N LEU A 96 -26.76 -16.50 23.96
CA LEU A 96 -27.55 -16.51 22.73
C LEU A 96 -28.11 -15.12 22.43
N HIS A 97 -27.98 -14.65 21.19
CA HIS A 97 -28.62 -13.42 20.73
C HIS A 97 -30.14 -13.60 20.59
N PRO A 98 -30.96 -12.65 21.06
CA PRO A 98 -32.40 -12.65 20.78
C PRO A 98 -32.70 -12.60 19.28
N ILE A 99 -31.93 -11.80 18.54
CA ILE A 99 -31.97 -11.68 17.07
C ILE A 99 -30.55 -11.88 16.53
N PRO A 100 -30.30 -12.81 15.59
CA PRO A 100 -28.99 -13.02 15.01
C PRO A 100 -28.40 -11.79 14.31
N HIS A 101 -27.07 -11.65 14.31
CA HIS A 101 -26.36 -10.66 13.50
C HIS A 101 -26.16 -11.17 12.09
N THR A 102 -26.68 -10.48 11.08
CA THR A 102 -26.60 -10.91 9.69
C THR A 102 -25.22 -10.72 9.05
N GLY A 103 -24.51 -9.65 9.41
CA GLY A 103 -23.30 -9.26 8.68
C GLY A 103 -23.63 -8.60 7.33
N LEU A 104 -22.61 -8.41 6.49
CA LEU A 104 -22.69 -7.60 5.27
C LEU A 104 -21.90 -8.26 4.14
N ASP A 105 -22.50 -8.33 2.96
CA ASP A 105 -21.74 -8.61 1.73
C ASP A 105 -20.94 -7.38 1.32
N LYS A 106 -19.69 -7.61 0.92
CA LYS A 106 -18.76 -6.57 0.49
C LYS A 106 -18.76 -6.55 -1.05
N LEU A 107 -19.17 -5.44 -1.66
CA LEU A 107 -19.08 -5.28 -3.11
C LEU A 107 -17.71 -4.70 -3.49
N SER A 108 -17.12 -5.24 -4.56
CA SER A 108 -15.73 -4.98 -4.97
C SER A 108 -15.49 -3.59 -5.53
N ASP A 109 -16.47 -3.03 -6.22
CA ASP A 109 -16.33 -1.81 -7.02
C ASP A 109 -17.69 -1.12 -7.25
N GLY A 110 -17.63 0.07 -7.87
CA GLY A 110 -18.81 0.87 -8.18
C GLY A 110 -19.77 0.21 -9.15
N GLN A 111 -19.29 -0.61 -10.09
CA GLN A 111 -20.15 -1.31 -11.06
C GLN A 111 -21.01 -2.36 -10.36
N ALA A 112 -20.44 -3.11 -9.42
CA ALA A 112 -21.19 -4.04 -8.59
C ALA A 112 -22.26 -3.33 -7.74
N VAL A 113 -21.94 -2.16 -7.17
CA VAL A 113 -22.91 -1.34 -6.41
C VAL A 113 -24.03 -0.82 -7.31
N GLN A 114 -23.69 -0.31 -8.50
CA GLN A 114 -24.68 0.13 -9.48
C GLN A 114 -25.62 -1.00 -9.89
N GLY A 115 -25.09 -2.21 -10.12
CA GLY A 115 -25.89 -3.40 -10.39
C GLY A 115 -26.82 -3.79 -9.23
N TRP A 116 -26.35 -3.69 -7.99
CA TRP A 116 -27.19 -3.93 -6.80
C TRP A 116 -28.32 -2.91 -6.67
N LEU A 117 -28.05 -1.63 -6.95
CA LEU A 117 -29.04 -0.54 -6.91
C LEU A 117 -30.09 -0.65 -8.02
N ALA A 118 -29.76 -1.19 -9.19
CA ALA A 118 -30.65 -1.20 -10.37
C ALA A 118 -32.01 -1.91 -10.16
N SER A 119 -32.14 -2.74 -9.11
CA SER A 119 -33.35 -3.50 -8.79
C SER A 119 -33.98 -3.11 -7.45
N ARG A 120 -33.61 -1.96 -6.88
CA ARG A 120 -33.99 -1.57 -5.51
C ARG A 120 -34.36 -0.09 -5.41
N ASP A 121 -35.50 0.15 -4.79
CA ASP A 121 -35.95 1.48 -4.36
C ASP A 121 -35.80 1.65 -2.84
N ASP A 122 -36.00 2.88 -2.36
CA ASP A 122 -35.95 3.27 -0.94
C ASP A 122 -34.67 2.84 -0.23
N VAL A 123 -33.53 3.12 -0.88
CA VAL A 123 -32.20 2.82 -0.36
C VAL A 123 -31.69 3.98 0.48
N TRP A 124 -31.06 3.64 1.59
CA TRP A 124 -30.39 4.55 2.49
C TRP A 124 -28.92 4.21 2.60
N VAL A 125 -28.11 5.24 2.79
CA VAL A 125 -26.67 5.13 2.98
C VAL A 125 -26.26 5.64 4.36
N GLN A 126 -25.28 4.96 4.96
CA GLN A 126 -24.66 5.31 6.24
C GLN A 126 -23.15 5.12 6.15
N PRO A 127 -22.33 5.84 6.94
CA PRO A 127 -20.93 5.50 7.09
C PRO A 127 -20.82 4.12 7.73
N LYS A 128 -19.90 3.30 7.23
CA LYS A 128 -19.58 2.01 7.83
C LYS A 128 -18.61 2.24 8.98
N VAL A 129 -19.18 2.45 10.17
CA VAL A 129 -18.42 2.72 11.39
C VAL A 129 -17.45 1.57 11.68
N ASP A 130 -16.19 1.90 11.93
CA ASP A 130 -15.13 0.92 12.19
C ASP A 130 -15.01 0.64 13.70
N GLY A 131 -15.69 -0.41 14.15
CA GLY A 131 -15.84 -0.73 15.56
C GLY A 131 -16.14 -2.21 15.82
N VAL A 132 -16.82 -2.48 16.94
CA VAL A 132 -17.30 -3.82 17.29
C VAL A 132 -18.81 -3.84 17.50
N ALA A 133 -19.48 -4.73 16.79
CA ALA A 133 -20.92 -4.89 16.87
C ALA A 133 -21.39 -5.38 18.25
N VAL A 134 -22.51 -4.80 18.72
CA VAL A 134 -23.14 -5.07 20.01
C VAL A 134 -24.66 -5.23 19.85
N THR A 135 -25.25 -6.15 20.59
CA THR A 135 -26.70 -6.20 20.84
C THR A 135 -26.98 -5.62 22.21
N LEU A 136 -27.91 -4.67 22.33
CA LEU A 136 -28.39 -4.15 23.61
C LEU A 136 -29.85 -4.58 23.81
N VAL A 137 -30.13 -5.16 24.97
CA VAL A 137 -31.45 -5.63 25.36
C VAL A 137 -31.93 -4.78 26.52
N TYR A 138 -33.08 -4.12 26.33
CA TYR A 138 -33.77 -3.34 27.34
C TYR A 138 -35.03 -4.06 27.78
N ARG A 139 -35.30 -4.01 29.09
CA ARG A 139 -36.55 -4.48 29.68
C ARG A 139 -37.18 -3.36 30.50
N LYS A 140 -38.43 -3.01 30.22
CA LYS A 140 -39.14 -1.89 30.84
C LYS A 140 -38.31 -0.60 30.82
N GLY A 141 -37.62 -0.34 29.70
CA GLY A 141 -36.76 0.82 29.50
C GLY A 141 -35.38 0.76 30.19
N GLN A 142 -35.02 -0.29 30.91
CA GLN A 142 -33.72 -0.40 31.59
C GLN A 142 -32.78 -1.34 30.82
N LEU A 143 -31.48 -0.97 30.71
CA LEU A 143 -30.48 -1.84 30.09
C LEU A 143 -30.35 -3.14 30.90
N ALA A 144 -30.83 -4.24 30.32
CA ALA A 144 -30.81 -5.56 30.92
C ALA A 144 -29.55 -6.32 30.52
N GLN A 145 -29.15 -6.23 29.25
CA GLN A 145 -28.03 -7.00 28.72
C GLN A 145 -27.32 -6.27 27.58
N ALA A 146 -26.00 -6.45 27.50
CA ALA A 146 -25.20 -6.13 26.31
C ALA A 146 -24.44 -7.37 25.86
N ILE A 147 -24.50 -7.70 24.58
CA ILE A 147 -23.96 -8.94 24.02
C ILE A 147 -23.03 -8.59 22.88
N SER A 148 -21.80 -9.10 22.88
CA SER A 148 -20.89 -8.97 21.73
C SER A 148 -21.45 -9.70 20.51
N ARG A 149 -20.99 -9.36 19.30
CA ARG A 149 -21.40 -10.12 18.10
C ARG A 149 -21.13 -11.62 18.19
N GLY A 150 -19.94 -12.01 18.68
CA GLY A 150 -19.44 -13.38 18.65
C GLY A 150 -19.54 -14.01 17.26
N ASP A 151 -20.12 -15.21 17.16
CA ASP A 151 -20.32 -15.91 15.87
C ASP A 151 -21.56 -15.43 15.08
N GLY A 152 -22.26 -14.41 15.60
CA GLY A 152 -23.50 -13.88 15.07
C GLY A 152 -24.77 -14.55 15.61
N ILE A 153 -24.63 -15.69 16.29
CA ILE A 153 -25.71 -16.41 16.99
C ILE A 153 -25.49 -16.35 18.49
N ASN A 154 -24.26 -16.59 18.95
CA ASN A 154 -23.83 -16.51 20.34
C ASN A 154 -22.69 -15.51 20.50
N GLY A 155 -22.84 -14.64 21.49
CA GLY A 155 -21.85 -13.64 21.86
C GLY A 155 -21.38 -13.77 23.31
N GLN A 156 -20.46 -12.89 23.67
CA GLN A 156 -19.97 -12.74 25.04
C GLN A 156 -20.84 -11.74 25.81
N ASP A 157 -20.97 -11.94 27.11
CA ASP A 157 -21.65 -10.98 27.97
C ASP A 157 -20.78 -9.73 28.17
N TRP A 158 -21.23 -8.61 27.62
CA TRP A 158 -20.60 -7.29 27.75
C TRP A 158 -21.39 -6.36 28.67
N THR A 159 -22.36 -6.87 29.44
CA THR A 159 -23.24 -6.06 30.28
C THR A 159 -22.47 -5.23 31.30
N ALA A 160 -21.47 -5.81 31.97
CA ALA A 160 -20.67 -5.12 32.97
C ALA A 160 -19.87 -3.91 32.40
N PRO A 161 -19.08 -4.06 31.31
CA PRO A 161 -18.42 -2.92 30.68
C PRO A 161 -19.42 -1.94 30.02
N ALA A 162 -20.49 -2.43 29.39
CA ALA A 162 -21.49 -1.58 28.74
C ALA A 162 -22.20 -0.63 29.72
N ARG A 163 -22.42 -1.05 30.97
CA ARG A 163 -22.99 -0.19 32.03
C ARG A 163 -22.13 1.03 32.38
N LYS A 164 -20.85 1.05 31.98
CA LYS A 164 -19.92 2.16 32.23
C LYS A 164 -19.81 3.12 31.04
N ILE A 165 -20.28 2.72 29.86
CA ILE A 165 -20.16 3.52 28.63
C ILE A 165 -21.30 4.52 28.58
N ASN A 166 -20.98 5.81 28.73
CA ASN A 166 -21.96 6.90 28.75
C ASN A 166 -22.76 7.03 27.44
N ALA A 167 -22.20 6.59 26.31
CA ALA A 167 -22.88 6.58 25.02
C ALA A 167 -24.04 5.55 24.95
N ILE A 168 -24.07 4.58 25.88
CA ILE A 168 -25.14 3.60 25.96
C ILE A 168 -26.18 4.13 26.95
N PRO A 169 -27.43 4.41 26.51
CA PRO A 169 -28.50 4.79 27.41
C PRO A 169 -28.71 3.70 28.46
N GLN A 170 -28.52 4.01 29.75
CA GLN A 170 -28.77 3.03 30.82
C GLN A 170 -30.27 2.87 31.07
N GLN A 171 -31.02 3.95 30.84
CA GLN A 171 -32.47 4.02 30.89
C GLN A 171 -32.99 4.75 29.66
N LEU A 172 -33.97 4.18 28.98
CA LEU A 172 -34.71 4.79 27.89
C LEU A 172 -35.69 5.83 28.42
N THR A 173 -36.10 6.77 27.56
CA THR A 173 -37.12 7.78 27.89
C THR A 173 -38.50 7.19 28.15
N GLN A 174 -38.77 5.96 27.67
CA GLN A 174 -40.03 5.24 27.84
C GLN A 174 -39.77 3.82 28.39
N PRO A 175 -40.67 3.25 29.21
CA PRO A 175 -40.49 1.93 29.81
C PRO A 175 -40.85 0.78 28.86
N VAL A 176 -40.19 0.72 27.70
CA VAL A 176 -40.46 -0.28 26.65
C VAL A 176 -39.43 -1.41 26.64
N ASP A 177 -39.84 -2.59 26.19
CA ASP A 177 -38.93 -3.69 25.87
C ASP A 177 -38.37 -3.47 24.45
N LEU A 178 -37.04 -3.52 24.32
CA LEU A 178 -36.36 -3.12 23.10
C LEU A 178 -35.09 -3.97 22.90
N VAL A 179 -34.88 -4.45 21.68
CA VAL A 179 -33.60 -5.01 21.23
C VAL A 179 -33.06 -4.11 20.13
N VAL A 180 -31.89 -3.52 20.35
CA VAL A 180 -31.17 -2.75 19.32
C VAL A 180 -29.85 -3.42 19.01
N GLN A 181 -29.42 -3.26 17.76
CA GLN A 181 -28.10 -3.65 17.32
C GLN A 181 -27.35 -2.41 16.86
N GLY A 182 -26.08 -2.33 17.26
CA GLY A 182 -25.25 -1.17 17.05
C GLY A 182 -23.78 -1.53 16.94
N GLU A 183 -22.95 -0.52 16.80
CA GLU A 183 -21.50 -0.59 16.77
C GLU A 183 -20.94 0.23 17.92
N LEU A 184 -20.10 -0.38 18.76
CA LEU A 184 -19.25 0.38 19.69
C LEU A 184 -18.00 0.79 18.93
N TYR A 185 -17.68 2.08 18.95
CA TYR A 185 -16.57 2.65 18.20
C TYR A 185 -15.64 3.47 19.08
N TRP A 186 -14.39 3.65 18.64
CA TRP A 186 -13.44 4.50 19.35
C TRP A 186 -13.68 5.96 18.95
N ARG A 187 -13.96 6.83 19.92
CA ARG A 187 -14.16 8.25 19.66
C ARG A 187 -12.86 8.86 19.16
N LEU A 188 -12.96 9.57 18.04
CA LEU A 188 -11.86 10.33 17.46
C LEU A 188 -12.32 11.77 17.26
N THR A 189 -11.41 12.72 17.39
CA THR A 189 -11.69 14.15 17.15
C THR A 189 -11.19 14.51 15.76
N ASP A 190 -12.05 15.18 14.97
CA ASP A 190 -11.76 15.67 13.62
C ASP A 190 -11.10 14.63 12.68
N HIS A 191 -11.54 13.38 12.78
CA HIS A 191 -10.90 12.28 12.07
C HIS A 191 -11.28 12.25 10.59
N VAL A 192 -10.28 12.28 9.71
CA VAL A 192 -10.46 12.16 8.26
C VAL A 192 -9.87 10.83 7.79
N GLN A 193 -10.72 9.92 7.31
CA GLN A 193 -10.31 8.57 6.95
C GLN A 193 -9.27 8.55 5.83
N ALA A 194 -9.41 9.41 4.80
CA ALA A 194 -8.51 9.47 3.65
C ALA A 194 -7.06 9.85 4.00
N THR A 195 -6.82 10.49 5.15
CA THR A 195 -5.49 10.93 5.57
C THR A 195 -4.94 10.12 6.74
N ALA A 196 -5.81 9.76 7.69
CA ALA A 196 -5.40 9.10 8.93
C ALA A 196 -5.57 7.56 8.90
N GLY A 197 -6.42 7.02 8.02
CA GLY A 197 -6.77 5.60 8.01
C GLY A 197 -7.48 5.15 9.31
N SER A 198 -7.61 3.85 9.55
CA SER A 198 -8.41 3.36 10.68
C SER A 198 -7.80 3.54 12.08
N LEU A 199 -6.51 3.91 12.20
CA LEU A 199 -5.80 4.12 13.48
C LEU A 199 -5.96 2.98 14.53
N ASN A 200 -6.22 1.74 14.08
CA ASN A 200 -6.58 0.60 14.94
C ASN A 200 -7.78 0.88 15.88
N ALA A 201 -8.69 1.78 15.50
CA ALA A 201 -9.84 2.21 16.29
C ALA A 201 -10.69 1.02 16.76
N ARG A 202 -10.99 0.10 15.84
CA ARG A 202 -11.71 -1.14 16.11
C ARG A 202 -11.02 -2.04 17.13
N GLY A 203 -9.71 -2.26 16.99
CA GLY A 203 -8.92 -3.03 17.94
C GLY A 203 -8.93 -2.42 19.33
N ASN A 204 -8.87 -1.09 19.43
CA ASN A 204 -8.94 -0.38 20.71
C ASN A 204 -10.26 -0.62 21.45
N VAL A 205 -11.40 -0.61 20.75
CA VAL A 205 -12.71 -0.91 21.37
C VAL A 205 -12.83 -2.38 21.74
N ALA A 206 -12.40 -3.29 20.86
CA ALA A 206 -12.38 -4.72 21.16
C ALA A 206 -11.60 -5.01 22.44
N GLY A 207 -10.38 -4.44 22.54
CA GLY A 207 -9.53 -4.54 23.72
C GLY A 207 -10.08 -3.84 24.96
N LEU A 208 -10.87 -2.77 24.79
CA LEU A 208 -11.58 -2.11 25.89
C LEU A 208 -12.68 -3.03 26.44
N MET A 209 -13.48 -3.65 25.58
CA MET A 209 -14.60 -4.52 25.98
C MET A 209 -14.14 -5.87 26.55
N ALA A 210 -12.94 -6.35 26.18
CA ALA A 210 -12.37 -7.58 26.71
C ALA A 210 -11.79 -7.45 28.13
N ARG A 211 -11.73 -6.25 28.71
CA ARG A 211 -11.14 -6.02 30.05
C ARG A 211 -12.10 -6.44 31.16
N LYS A 212 -11.52 -7.00 32.23
CA LYS A 212 -12.25 -7.33 33.46
C LYS A 212 -12.79 -6.08 34.19
N THR A 213 -12.06 -4.97 34.11
CA THR A 213 -12.41 -3.70 34.76
C THR A 213 -12.16 -2.54 33.82
N LEU A 214 -13.13 -1.64 33.74
CA LEU A 214 -13.04 -0.38 33.00
C LEU A 214 -13.08 0.82 33.94
N SER A 215 -12.20 1.80 33.76
CA SER A 215 -12.35 3.12 34.40
C SER A 215 -13.38 3.97 33.63
N LEU A 216 -13.90 5.03 34.26
CA LEU A 216 -14.84 5.94 33.61
C LEU A 216 -14.17 6.69 32.44
N GLU A 217 -12.91 7.09 32.62
CA GLU A 217 -12.14 7.77 31.56
C GLU A 217 -11.95 6.87 30.34
N GLU A 218 -11.68 5.58 30.54
CA GLU A 218 -11.59 4.61 29.46
C GLU A 218 -12.95 4.40 28.79
N ALA A 219 -14.01 4.26 29.57
CA ALA A 219 -15.37 4.09 29.05
C ALA A 219 -15.81 5.24 28.13
N ASN A 220 -15.41 6.47 28.47
CA ASN A 220 -15.70 7.66 27.69
C ASN A 220 -15.01 7.71 26.33
N LYS A 221 -14.01 6.84 26.08
CA LYS A 221 -13.38 6.70 24.77
C LYS A 221 -14.22 5.88 23.80
N ALA A 222 -15.25 5.18 24.29
CA ALA A 222 -16.20 4.45 23.46
C ALA A 222 -17.43 5.31 23.11
N GLY A 223 -17.84 5.26 21.85
CA GLY A 223 -19.12 5.75 21.34
C GLY A 223 -20.06 4.60 20.95
N LEU A 224 -21.31 4.92 20.65
CA LEU A 224 -22.31 3.98 20.17
C LEU A 224 -22.94 4.51 18.88
N PHE A 225 -22.95 3.68 17.83
CA PHE A 225 -23.69 3.94 16.60
C PHE A 225 -24.78 2.89 16.45
N THR A 226 -26.04 3.28 16.61
CA THR A 226 -27.18 2.34 16.60
C THR A 226 -27.69 2.16 15.18
N TRP A 227 -27.28 1.08 14.51
CA TRP A 227 -27.62 0.86 13.11
C TRP A 227 -28.94 0.09 12.93
N ASP A 228 -29.52 -0.54 13.96
CA ASP A 228 -30.88 -1.07 13.85
C ASP A 228 -31.68 -1.26 15.13
N TRP A 229 -32.99 -1.32 14.92
CA TRP A 229 -33.98 -1.91 15.81
C TRP A 229 -34.72 -3.00 15.03
N PRO A 230 -34.35 -4.29 15.16
CA PRO A 230 -34.87 -5.36 14.32
C PRO A 230 -36.40 -5.50 14.33
N GLN A 231 -37.01 -5.33 15.50
CA GLN A 231 -38.47 -5.39 15.69
C GLN A 231 -39.16 -4.01 15.71
N GLY A 232 -38.44 -2.96 15.31
CA GLY A 232 -38.98 -1.61 15.25
C GLY A 232 -39.85 -1.36 14.01
N PRO A 233 -40.27 -0.11 13.79
CA PRO A 233 -41.05 0.28 12.61
C PRO A 233 -40.41 -0.21 11.29
N SER A 234 -41.23 -0.68 10.36
CA SER A 234 -40.77 -1.16 9.04
C SER A 234 -40.16 -0.04 8.19
N ASN A 235 -40.69 1.18 8.32
CA ASN A 235 -40.17 2.38 7.68
C ASN A 235 -38.92 2.90 8.41
N LEU A 236 -37.83 3.15 7.66
CA LEU A 236 -36.54 3.54 8.23
C LEU A 236 -36.58 4.94 8.88
N PRO A 237 -37.08 6.00 8.23
CA PRO A 237 -37.33 7.29 8.89
C PRO A 237 -38.07 7.15 10.23
N ALA A 238 -39.22 6.45 10.25
CA ALA A 238 -40.00 6.28 11.46
C ALA A 238 -39.22 5.54 12.56
N ARG A 239 -38.44 4.52 12.18
CA ARG A 239 -37.56 3.79 13.10
C ARG A 239 -36.46 4.69 13.67
N ALA A 240 -35.85 5.52 12.84
CA ALA A 240 -34.77 6.41 13.24
C ALA A 240 -35.27 7.55 14.16
N THR A 241 -36.47 8.09 13.88
CA THR A 241 -37.16 9.03 14.78
C THR A 241 -37.46 8.37 16.12
N ALA A 242 -38.08 7.19 16.12
CA ALA A 242 -38.40 6.47 17.36
C ALA A 242 -37.16 6.12 18.19
N LEU A 243 -36.06 5.71 17.55
CA LEU A 243 -34.77 5.50 18.22
C LEU A 243 -34.23 6.79 18.83
N THR A 244 -34.36 7.92 18.14
CA THR A 244 -33.94 9.23 18.65
C THR A 244 -34.73 9.62 19.90
N GLU A 245 -36.05 9.46 19.87
CA GLU A 245 -36.95 9.70 21.01
C GLU A 245 -36.63 8.80 22.21
N LEU A 246 -36.15 7.58 21.98
CA LEU A 246 -35.75 6.63 23.02
C LEU A 246 -34.33 6.88 23.58
N GLY A 247 -33.56 7.81 23.02
CA GLY A 247 -32.23 8.20 23.52
C GLY A 247 -31.05 7.84 22.60
N PHE A 248 -31.30 7.39 21.37
CA PHE A 248 -30.25 7.01 20.39
C PHE A 248 -30.07 8.06 19.28
N ALA A 249 -29.97 9.34 19.66
CA ALA A 249 -29.99 10.47 18.72
C ALA A 249 -28.78 10.55 17.76
N ASP A 250 -27.61 10.04 18.18
CA ASP A 250 -26.34 10.25 17.47
C ASP A 250 -26.27 9.59 16.09
N THR A 251 -27.16 8.64 15.78
CA THR A 251 -27.10 7.86 14.52
C THR A 251 -27.91 8.48 13.38
N HIS A 252 -29.02 9.14 13.70
CA HIS A 252 -29.95 9.69 12.70
C HIS A 252 -29.28 10.67 11.71
N PRO A 253 -28.40 11.60 12.13
CA PRO A 253 -27.76 12.56 11.21
C PRO A 253 -26.92 11.92 10.10
N HIS A 254 -26.44 10.69 10.33
CA HIS A 254 -25.57 9.95 9.42
C HIS A 254 -26.33 9.02 8.46
N SER A 255 -27.67 9.00 8.50
CA SER A 255 -28.49 8.20 7.60
C SER A 255 -29.08 9.08 6.50
N LYS A 256 -28.76 8.80 5.24
CA LYS A 256 -29.17 9.62 4.09
C LYS A 256 -29.95 8.78 3.07
N PRO A 257 -31.12 9.23 2.61
CA PRO A 257 -31.79 8.57 1.49
C PRO A 257 -30.99 8.82 0.21
N ILE A 258 -30.93 7.81 -0.66
CA ILE A 258 -30.30 7.92 -1.98
C ILE A 258 -31.27 7.42 -3.06
N LYS A 259 -31.14 7.95 -4.27
CA LYS A 259 -31.96 7.53 -5.42
C LYS A 259 -31.11 6.95 -6.54
N THR A 260 -29.85 7.34 -6.61
CA THR A 260 -28.96 7.00 -7.71
C THR A 260 -27.62 6.50 -7.19
N PHE A 261 -26.87 5.85 -8.07
CA PHE A 261 -25.47 5.49 -7.80
C PHE A 261 -24.61 6.74 -7.52
N ALA A 262 -24.87 7.85 -8.21
CA ALA A 262 -24.15 9.11 -8.00
C ALA A 262 -24.35 9.66 -6.56
N ASP A 263 -25.53 9.47 -5.96
CA ASP A 263 -25.77 9.84 -4.56
C ASP A 263 -24.92 8.98 -3.61
N ALA A 264 -24.80 7.68 -3.89
CA ALA A 264 -23.95 6.78 -3.10
C ALA A 264 -22.46 7.16 -3.22
N GLU A 265 -22.00 7.46 -4.43
CA GLU A 265 -20.64 7.97 -4.68
C GLU A 265 -20.39 9.27 -3.91
N HIS A 266 -21.33 10.20 -3.97
CA HIS A 266 -21.24 11.47 -3.27
C HIS A 266 -21.06 11.27 -1.76
N TRP A 267 -21.91 10.48 -1.11
CA TRP A 267 -21.83 10.24 0.33
C TRP A 267 -20.60 9.44 0.72
N ARG A 268 -20.19 8.47 -0.10
CA ARG A 268 -18.95 7.73 0.10
C ARG A 268 -17.76 8.67 0.11
N GLU A 269 -17.62 9.51 -0.91
CA GLU A 269 -16.49 10.44 -1.02
C GLU A 269 -16.53 11.52 0.06
N HIS A 270 -17.72 12.02 0.39
CA HIS A 270 -17.92 12.98 1.48
C HIS A 270 -17.37 12.43 2.79
N TRP A 271 -17.87 11.28 3.28
CA TRP A 271 -17.40 10.71 4.55
C TRP A 271 -15.96 10.21 4.51
N TYR A 272 -15.41 9.89 3.32
CA TYR A 272 -14.00 9.52 3.20
C TYR A 272 -13.07 10.72 3.47
N ARG A 273 -13.48 11.93 3.07
CA ARG A 273 -12.64 13.13 3.12
C ARG A 273 -13.02 14.17 4.16
N THR A 274 -14.21 14.08 4.76
CA THR A 274 -14.66 15.02 5.79
C THR A 274 -14.44 14.47 7.20
N PRO A 275 -14.29 15.35 8.20
CA PRO A 275 -14.13 14.93 9.58
C PRO A 275 -15.34 14.16 10.12
N LEU A 276 -15.09 13.04 10.79
CA LEU A 276 -16.08 12.23 11.52
C LEU A 276 -15.61 12.00 12.97
N PRO A 277 -16.54 11.73 13.91
CA PRO A 277 -16.19 11.46 15.30
C PRO A 277 -15.67 10.01 15.54
N PHE A 278 -15.39 9.27 14.46
CA PHE A 278 -14.99 7.87 14.44
C PHE A 278 -14.27 7.52 13.14
N ALA A 279 -13.53 6.41 13.15
CA ALA A 279 -13.02 5.79 11.93
C ALA A 279 -14.17 5.10 11.17
N SER A 280 -14.07 5.06 9.85
CA SER A 280 -15.03 4.36 9.00
C SER A 280 -14.32 3.69 7.82
N ASP A 281 -14.66 2.45 7.50
CA ASP A 281 -13.97 1.68 6.45
C ASP A 281 -14.75 1.64 5.12
N GLY A 282 -15.79 2.46 5.00
CA GLY A 282 -16.61 2.59 3.80
C GLY A 282 -18.00 3.13 4.10
N ILE A 283 -18.96 2.73 3.27
CA ILE A 283 -20.38 3.00 3.47
C ILE A 283 -21.19 1.71 3.48
N VAL A 284 -22.34 1.75 4.15
CA VAL A 284 -23.37 0.70 4.13
C VAL A 284 -24.56 1.21 3.33
N LEU A 285 -24.96 0.47 2.32
CA LEU A 285 -26.18 0.70 1.55
C LEU A 285 -27.24 -0.31 2.01
N ARG A 286 -28.40 0.19 2.44
CA ARG A 286 -29.48 -0.64 2.96
C ARG A 286 -30.80 -0.27 2.32
N GLN A 287 -31.55 -1.28 1.92
CA GLN A 287 -32.93 -1.11 1.52
C GLN A 287 -33.81 -0.91 2.76
N GLN A 288 -34.81 -0.03 2.66
CA GLN A 288 -35.79 0.16 3.74
C GLN A 288 -36.57 -1.13 4.04
N SER A 289 -37.02 -1.83 2.99
CA SER A 289 -37.71 -3.11 3.10
C SER A 289 -36.74 -4.23 3.46
N ARG A 290 -37.13 -5.06 4.43
CA ARG A 290 -36.36 -6.20 4.92
C ARG A 290 -37.27 -7.29 5.48
N PRO A 291 -36.83 -8.54 5.53
CA PRO A 291 -37.55 -9.61 6.21
C PRO A 291 -37.73 -9.33 7.71
N PRO A 292 -38.79 -9.87 8.34
CA PRO A 292 -38.95 -9.90 9.80
C PRO A 292 -37.70 -10.46 10.50
N ALA A 293 -37.41 -9.93 11.68
CA ALA A 293 -36.20 -10.24 12.46
C ALA A 293 -36.06 -11.73 12.78
N GLU A 294 -37.19 -12.44 12.91
CA GLU A 294 -37.27 -13.88 13.21
C GLU A 294 -36.69 -14.73 12.08
N ARG A 295 -36.58 -14.18 10.86
CA ARG A 295 -35.99 -14.87 9.70
C ARG A 295 -34.52 -14.55 9.49
N TRP A 296 -33.91 -13.73 10.34
CA TRP A 296 -32.51 -13.35 10.20
C TRP A 296 -31.61 -14.52 10.56
N GLN A 297 -30.48 -14.62 9.85
CA GLN A 297 -29.49 -15.68 10.01
C GLN A 297 -28.12 -15.04 10.08
N ALA A 298 -27.14 -15.72 10.68
CA ALA A 298 -25.74 -15.27 10.74
C ALA A 298 -25.02 -15.41 9.39
N LYS A 299 -25.58 -14.78 8.35
CA LYS A 299 -25.06 -14.70 6.99
C LYS A 299 -25.54 -13.40 6.34
N SER A 300 -24.73 -12.88 5.44
CA SER A 300 -25.01 -11.63 4.74
C SER A 300 -26.38 -11.69 4.04
N PRO A 301 -27.23 -10.67 4.23
CA PRO A 301 -28.55 -10.64 3.62
C PRO A 301 -28.55 -9.83 2.32
N TYR A 302 -29.52 -10.09 1.45
CA TYR A 302 -29.62 -9.44 0.13
C TYR A 302 -29.99 -7.94 0.18
N TRP A 303 -30.52 -7.45 1.31
CA TRP A 303 -31.09 -6.11 1.47
C TRP A 303 -30.11 -5.09 2.05
N VAL A 304 -28.88 -5.50 2.41
CA VAL A 304 -27.85 -4.58 2.87
C VAL A 304 -26.46 -5.03 2.41
N ILE A 305 -25.67 -4.09 1.92
CA ILE A 305 -24.29 -4.32 1.44
C ILE A 305 -23.34 -3.26 1.97
N ALA A 306 -22.05 -3.58 1.95
CA ALA A 306 -20.96 -2.65 2.25
C ALA A 306 -20.19 -2.30 0.98
N TRP A 307 -19.87 -1.02 0.83
CA TRP A 307 -18.95 -0.53 -0.20
C TRP A 307 -17.76 0.17 0.48
N LYS A 308 -16.62 -0.54 0.53
CA LYS A 308 -15.41 -0.10 1.25
C LYS A 308 -14.69 1.06 0.56
N TYR A 309 -13.91 1.81 1.34
CA TYR A 309 -12.92 2.77 0.83
C TYR A 309 -11.73 2.07 0.14
N PRO A 310 -10.92 2.80 -0.65
CA PRO A 310 -9.65 2.27 -1.13
C PRO A 310 -8.78 1.81 0.05
N VAL A 311 -8.07 0.69 -0.12
CA VAL A 311 -7.21 0.15 0.94
C VAL A 311 -5.97 1.04 1.13
N ALA A 312 -5.61 1.34 2.37
CA ALA A 312 -4.39 2.10 2.69
C ALA A 312 -3.12 1.25 2.53
N GLN A 313 -3.25 -0.07 2.69
CA GLN A 313 -2.17 -1.04 2.55
C GLN A 313 -2.60 -2.20 1.64
N ALA A 314 -1.66 -2.64 0.79
CA ALA A 314 -1.81 -3.81 -0.05
C ALA A 314 -0.80 -4.88 0.33
N LEU A 315 -1.26 -6.13 0.32
CA LEU A 315 -0.45 -7.32 0.53
C LEU A 315 0.19 -7.74 -0.80
N ALA A 316 1.51 -7.62 -0.91
CA ALA A 316 2.25 -7.96 -2.11
C ALA A 316 3.18 -9.15 -1.88
N GLN A 317 3.21 -10.09 -2.81
CA GLN A 317 4.20 -11.17 -2.81
C GLN A 317 5.51 -10.68 -3.42
N VAL A 318 6.63 -10.94 -2.75
CA VAL A 318 7.97 -10.67 -3.26
C VAL A 318 8.33 -11.73 -4.29
N ARG A 319 8.58 -11.30 -5.53
CA ARG A 319 9.05 -12.16 -6.62
C ARG A 319 10.57 -12.33 -6.58
N LYS A 320 11.28 -11.21 -6.43
CA LYS A 320 12.76 -11.18 -6.47
C LYS A 320 13.29 -10.01 -5.66
N VAL A 321 14.46 -10.18 -5.07
CA VAL A 321 15.23 -9.10 -4.45
C VAL A 321 16.36 -8.73 -5.40
N HIS A 322 16.46 -7.45 -5.74
CA HIS A 322 17.56 -6.90 -6.52
C HIS A 322 18.33 -5.87 -5.71
N PHE A 323 19.62 -5.75 -5.97
CA PHE A 323 20.48 -4.77 -5.29
C PHE A 323 20.98 -3.77 -6.31
N SER A 324 20.59 -2.50 -6.16
CA SER A 324 21.16 -1.40 -6.93
C SER A 324 22.26 -0.73 -6.13
N VAL A 325 23.45 -0.60 -6.72
CA VAL A 325 24.56 0.18 -6.17
C VAL A 325 24.52 1.58 -6.77
N GLY A 326 24.44 2.59 -5.93
CA GLY A 326 24.51 4.00 -6.35
C GLY A 326 25.95 4.45 -6.60
N ARG A 327 26.11 5.64 -7.21
CA ARG A 327 27.44 6.22 -7.54
C ARG A 327 28.44 6.20 -6.39
N THR A 328 27.98 6.46 -5.17
CA THR A 328 28.82 6.54 -3.96
C THR A 328 29.11 5.16 -3.33
N GLY A 329 28.71 4.06 -3.97
CA GLY A 329 28.80 2.71 -3.41
C GLY A 329 27.61 2.28 -2.55
N ARG A 330 26.61 3.17 -2.34
CA ARG A 330 25.46 2.85 -1.49
C ARG A 330 24.60 1.74 -2.12
N ILE A 331 24.58 0.57 -1.48
CA ILE A 331 23.72 -0.57 -1.87
C ILE A 331 22.29 -0.33 -1.38
N THR A 332 21.35 -0.31 -2.32
CA THR A 332 19.91 -0.17 -2.07
C THR A 332 19.19 -1.43 -2.55
N PRO A 333 18.61 -2.23 -1.64
CA PRO A 333 17.75 -3.35 -2.00
C PRO A 333 16.41 -2.85 -2.55
N VAL A 334 15.96 -3.46 -3.64
CA VAL A 334 14.71 -3.18 -4.32
C VAL A 334 13.97 -4.51 -4.48
N LEU A 335 12.74 -4.57 -3.97
CA LEU A 335 11.88 -5.73 -4.13
C LEU A 335 11.14 -5.59 -5.47
N GLU A 336 11.19 -6.65 -6.27
CA GLU A 336 10.21 -6.87 -7.34
C GLU A 336 9.03 -7.64 -6.78
N LEU A 337 7.85 -7.12 -7.03
CA LEU A 337 6.59 -7.63 -6.50
C LEU A 337 5.77 -8.28 -7.61
N MET A 338 4.94 -9.25 -7.23
CA MET A 338 3.76 -9.55 -8.05
C MET A 338 2.91 -8.28 -8.15
N PRO A 339 2.48 -7.84 -9.36
CA PRO A 339 1.79 -6.57 -9.51
C PRO A 339 0.56 -6.50 -8.61
N ILE A 340 0.50 -5.45 -7.79
CA ILE A 340 -0.66 -5.13 -6.96
C ILE A 340 -1.20 -3.76 -7.36
N THR A 341 -2.50 -3.57 -7.19
CA THR A 341 -3.13 -2.27 -7.33
C THR A 341 -3.32 -1.68 -5.94
N LEU A 342 -2.81 -0.47 -5.74
CA LEU A 342 -3.00 0.30 -4.52
C LEU A 342 -3.49 1.68 -4.94
N ASP A 343 -4.72 2.01 -4.54
CA ASP A 343 -5.50 3.10 -5.11
C ASP A 343 -5.66 2.95 -6.64
N ASP A 344 -5.29 3.94 -7.44
CA ASP A 344 -5.30 3.91 -8.91
C ASP A 344 -3.97 3.46 -9.53
N ARG A 345 -3.02 2.97 -8.71
CA ARG A 345 -1.63 2.72 -9.14
C ARG A 345 -1.28 1.25 -9.12
N GLN A 346 -0.63 0.81 -10.20
CA GLN A 346 -0.02 -0.51 -10.24
C GLN A 346 1.41 -0.46 -9.67
N VAL A 347 1.64 -1.12 -8.53
CA VAL A 347 2.95 -1.22 -7.90
C VAL A 347 3.59 -2.56 -8.26
N LYS A 348 4.79 -2.49 -8.85
CA LYS A 348 5.61 -3.67 -9.21
C LYS A 348 6.97 -3.71 -8.53
N ARG A 349 7.42 -2.57 -7.99
CA ARG A 349 8.73 -2.43 -7.36
C ARG A 349 8.62 -1.50 -6.15
N VAL A 350 9.37 -1.83 -5.11
CA VAL A 350 9.48 -0.97 -3.92
C VAL A 350 10.90 -1.04 -3.36
N SER A 351 11.40 0.10 -2.88
CA SER A 351 12.71 0.17 -2.23
C SER A 351 12.61 -0.26 -0.77
N VAL A 352 13.58 -1.06 -0.31
CA VAL A 352 13.76 -1.38 1.13
C VAL A 352 14.59 -0.29 1.83
N SER A 353 14.91 0.81 1.13
CA SER A 353 15.70 1.98 1.58
C SER A 353 17.19 1.72 1.84
N SER A 354 17.55 0.72 2.65
CA SER A 354 18.93 0.40 3.02
C SER A 354 19.18 -1.09 3.13
N LEU A 355 20.44 -1.49 2.92
CA LEU A 355 20.86 -2.88 3.09
C LEU A 355 20.69 -3.37 4.53
N GLN A 356 20.94 -2.51 5.52
CA GLN A 356 20.74 -2.83 6.94
C GLN A 356 19.27 -3.13 7.24
N ARG A 357 18.33 -2.32 6.74
CA ARG A 357 16.89 -2.55 6.93
C ARG A 357 16.46 -3.86 6.29
N TRP A 358 16.94 -4.16 5.08
CA TRP A 358 16.65 -5.43 4.42
C TRP A 358 17.19 -6.63 5.20
N ARG A 359 18.41 -6.56 5.74
CA ARG A 359 18.99 -7.62 6.60
C ARG A 359 18.17 -7.83 7.87
N HIS A 360 17.74 -6.74 8.52
CA HIS A 360 16.91 -6.81 9.72
C HIS A 360 15.54 -7.45 9.44
N LEU A 361 14.92 -7.09 8.31
CA LEU A 361 13.64 -7.66 7.89
C LEU A 361 13.78 -9.05 7.25
N ASP A 362 15.00 -9.51 6.91
CA ASP A 362 15.31 -10.79 6.24
C ASP A 362 14.34 -11.11 5.08
N ILE A 363 14.10 -10.15 4.17
CA ILE A 363 13.06 -10.32 3.13
C ILE A 363 13.59 -11.21 2.01
N ARG A 364 12.83 -12.25 1.65
CA ARG A 364 13.21 -13.22 0.60
C ARG A 364 12.10 -13.38 -0.45
N PRO A 365 12.44 -13.89 -1.65
CA PRO A 365 11.43 -14.32 -2.61
C PRO A 365 10.40 -15.26 -1.97
N GLY A 366 9.12 -15.05 -2.30
CA GLY A 366 7.99 -15.77 -1.73
C GLY A 366 7.35 -15.09 -0.51
N ASP A 367 8.10 -14.31 0.28
CA ASP A 367 7.55 -13.57 1.42
C ASP A 367 6.45 -12.61 0.94
N HIS A 368 5.43 -12.38 1.77
CA HIS A 368 4.39 -11.37 1.52
C HIS A 368 4.62 -10.16 2.43
N VAL A 369 4.59 -8.98 1.83
CA VAL A 369 4.91 -7.71 2.48
C VAL A 369 3.76 -6.72 2.37
N ALA A 370 3.64 -5.86 3.39
CA ALA A 370 2.69 -4.76 3.41
C ALA A 370 3.26 -3.55 2.67
N ILE A 371 2.52 -3.05 1.69
CA ILE A 371 2.88 -1.88 0.87
C ILE A 371 1.84 -0.77 1.08
N SER A 372 2.30 0.44 1.36
CA SER A 372 1.47 1.66 1.43
C SER A 372 1.96 2.73 0.45
N LEU A 373 1.22 3.84 0.32
CA LEU A 373 1.66 5.03 -0.42
C LEU A 373 2.06 6.15 0.56
N ALA A 374 3.34 6.51 0.59
CA ALA A 374 3.80 7.71 1.27
C ALA A 374 3.38 8.96 0.49
N GLY A 375 2.74 9.91 1.18
CA GLY A 375 2.22 11.14 0.55
C GLY A 375 1.29 10.85 -0.63
N LEU A 376 0.53 9.74 -0.55
CA LEU A 376 -0.40 9.26 -1.59
C LEU A 376 0.25 8.94 -2.96
N THR A 377 1.59 8.90 -3.04
CA THR A 377 2.26 8.79 -4.34
C THR A 377 3.38 7.78 -4.42
N ILE A 378 4.20 7.66 -3.37
CA ILE A 378 5.43 6.86 -3.40
C ILE A 378 5.19 5.52 -2.69
N PRO A 379 5.28 4.37 -3.38
CA PRO A 379 5.19 3.07 -2.74
C PRO A 379 6.23 2.90 -1.64
N ARG A 380 5.78 2.48 -0.46
CA ARG A 380 6.59 2.27 0.74
C ARG A 380 6.39 0.85 1.24
N LEU A 381 7.49 0.19 1.56
CA LEU A 381 7.48 -1.05 2.33
C LEU A 381 7.24 -0.72 3.80
N ASP A 382 6.20 -1.31 4.38
CA ASP A 382 5.88 -1.17 5.80
C ASP A 382 6.52 -2.31 6.60
N ASP A 383 6.06 -3.54 6.39
CA ASP A 383 6.52 -4.72 7.14
C ASP A 383 6.36 -6.03 6.34
N VAL A 384 6.86 -7.14 6.89
CA VAL A 384 6.65 -8.50 6.39
C VAL A 384 5.45 -9.12 7.09
N VAL A 385 4.44 -9.52 6.31
CA VAL A 385 3.16 -10.03 6.80
C VAL A 385 3.16 -11.56 6.91
N LEU A 386 3.73 -12.24 5.92
CA LEU A 386 3.83 -13.70 5.88
C LEU A 386 5.20 -14.10 5.32
N ARG A 387 5.83 -15.08 5.96
CA ARG A 387 7.05 -15.71 5.46
C ARG A 387 6.67 -16.91 4.58
N SER A 388 7.32 -17.03 3.42
CA SER A 388 7.18 -18.25 2.61
C SER A 388 7.80 -19.43 3.36
N THR A 389 7.28 -20.63 3.11
CA THR A 389 7.85 -21.87 3.64
C THR A 389 9.14 -22.28 2.93
N GLU A 390 9.24 -21.97 1.63
CA GLU A 390 10.46 -22.15 0.84
C GLU A 390 11.17 -20.81 0.65
N ARG A 391 12.27 -20.62 1.36
CA ARG A 391 12.96 -19.33 1.47
C ARG A 391 14.35 -19.41 0.83
N PRO A 392 14.47 -19.23 -0.50
CA PRO A 392 15.77 -19.29 -1.16
C PRO A 392 16.73 -18.26 -0.57
N GLU A 393 18.01 -18.63 -0.51
CA GLU A 393 19.05 -17.72 -0.06
C GLU A 393 19.21 -16.56 -1.05
N VAL A 394 19.41 -15.35 -0.51
CA VAL A 394 19.63 -14.14 -1.29
C VAL A 394 21.00 -13.59 -0.91
N LEU A 395 21.97 -13.74 -1.80
CA LEU A 395 23.31 -13.18 -1.61
C LEU A 395 23.28 -11.69 -1.90
N ALA A 396 23.53 -10.89 -0.87
CA ALA A 396 23.72 -9.45 -1.02
C ALA A 396 25.17 -9.14 -1.37
N PRO A 397 25.44 -8.11 -2.21
CA PRO A 397 26.81 -7.69 -2.49
C PRO A 397 27.56 -7.27 -1.21
N HIS A 398 28.87 -7.50 -1.16
CA HIS A 398 29.69 -7.08 -0.02
C HIS A 398 29.84 -5.55 -0.05
N PRO A 399 29.50 -4.84 1.05
CA PRO A 399 29.57 -3.38 1.06
C PRO A 399 30.96 -2.80 0.81
N GLU A 400 32.02 -3.53 1.14
CA GLU A 400 33.40 -3.08 1.01
C GLU A 400 33.87 -3.00 -0.46
N ASP A 401 33.26 -3.80 -1.34
CA ASP A 401 33.55 -3.80 -2.78
C ASP A 401 33.08 -2.51 -3.47
N PHE A 402 32.18 -1.76 -2.84
CA PHE A 402 31.51 -0.60 -3.43
C PHE A 402 31.74 0.68 -2.61
N HIS A 403 32.52 1.59 -3.17
CA HIS A 403 32.86 2.87 -2.56
C HIS A 403 32.87 4.00 -3.61
N PRO A 404 33.00 5.29 -3.24
CA PRO A 404 32.94 6.39 -4.20
C PRO A 404 33.99 6.37 -5.33
N LEU A 405 34.99 5.49 -5.26
CA LEU A 405 36.08 5.34 -6.24
C LEU A 405 36.13 3.93 -6.86
N SER A 406 35.11 3.08 -6.68
CA SER A 406 35.01 1.77 -7.34
C SER A 406 34.19 1.82 -8.62
N CYS A 407 34.26 0.77 -9.44
CA CYS A 407 33.38 0.56 -10.59
C CYS A 407 33.39 1.70 -11.61
N TRP A 408 34.56 1.99 -12.18
CA TRP A 408 34.75 2.95 -13.28
C TRP A 408 34.47 2.35 -14.66
N GLN A 409 34.13 1.07 -14.72
CA GLN A 409 33.85 0.30 -15.93
C GLN A 409 32.67 -0.67 -15.68
N PRO A 410 31.95 -1.12 -16.73
CA PRO A 410 30.84 -2.06 -16.62
C PRO A 410 31.35 -3.51 -16.55
N THR A 411 32.21 -3.82 -15.59
CA THR A 411 32.63 -5.20 -15.32
C THR A 411 31.57 -5.95 -14.50
N PRO A 412 31.56 -7.30 -14.51
CA PRO A 412 30.65 -8.10 -13.70
C PRO A 412 30.61 -7.65 -12.23
N GLY A 413 29.43 -7.28 -11.75
CA GLY A 413 29.19 -6.77 -10.39
C GLY A 413 29.25 -5.24 -10.25
N CYS A 414 29.86 -4.53 -11.21
CA CYS A 414 30.04 -3.08 -11.19
C CYS A 414 29.03 -2.30 -12.05
N GLU A 415 28.18 -2.99 -12.81
CA GLU A 415 27.30 -2.41 -13.83
C GLU A 415 26.35 -1.37 -13.23
N SER A 416 25.78 -1.65 -12.06
CA SER A 416 24.87 -0.72 -11.39
C SER A 416 25.56 0.58 -10.98
N GLN A 417 26.76 0.50 -10.38
CA GLN A 417 27.47 1.70 -9.93
C GLN A 417 28.00 2.49 -11.13
N PHE A 418 28.53 1.80 -12.14
CA PHE A 418 29.00 2.42 -13.37
C PHE A 418 27.88 3.17 -14.11
N ARG A 419 26.70 2.54 -14.29
CA ARG A 419 25.52 3.20 -14.85
C ARG A 419 25.06 4.39 -14.01
N ALA A 420 25.17 4.31 -12.68
CA ALA A 420 24.86 5.43 -11.78
C ALA A 420 25.86 6.59 -11.95
N ARG A 421 27.14 6.32 -12.22
CA ARG A 421 28.15 7.35 -12.55
C ARG A 421 27.80 8.05 -13.87
N LEU A 422 27.50 7.29 -14.92
CA LEU A 422 27.08 7.84 -16.21
C LEU A 422 25.81 8.69 -16.11
N THR A 423 24.81 8.21 -15.38
CA THR A 423 23.54 8.94 -15.16
C THR A 423 23.77 10.24 -14.37
N TRP A 424 24.70 10.24 -13.42
CA TRP A 424 25.10 11.45 -12.71
C TRP A 424 25.84 12.43 -13.61
N LEU A 425 26.79 11.93 -14.42
CA LEU A 425 27.55 12.71 -15.39
C LEU A 425 26.63 13.40 -16.39
N SER A 426 25.62 12.69 -16.91
CA SER A 426 24.65 13.26 -17.85
C SER A 426 23.60 14.16 -17.21
N GLY A 427 23.38 14.05 -15.90
CA GLY A 427 22.31 14.74 -15.19
C GLY A 427 22.47 16.25 -15.11
N LYS A 428 21.41 16.93 -14.66
CA LYS A 428 21.32 18.39 -14.53
C LYS A 428 22.45 19.03 -13.70
N HIS A 429 22.98 18.29 -12.71
CA HIS A 429 24.05 18.75 -11.83
C HIS A 429 25.46 18.31 -12.29
N GLY A 430 25.55 17.50 -13.34
CA GLY A 430 26.79 17.16 -14.04
C GLY A 430 26.97 18.04 -15.27
N LEU A 431 27.04 17.41 -16.45
CA LEU A 431 27.24 18.06 -17.74
C LEU A 431 25.92 18.41 -18.46
N ALA A 432 24.77 18.01 -17.91
CA ALA A 432 23.44 18.30 -18.46
C ALA A 432 23.25 17.83 -19.92
N LEU A 433 23.67 16.60 -20.22
CA LEU A 433 23.44 15.99 -21.53
C LEU A 433 21.94 15.80 -21.75
N GLN A 434 21.39 16.50 -22.74
CA GLN A 434 19.98 16.40 -23.09
C GLN A 434 19.68 15.02 -23.69
N HIS A 435 18.49 14.49 -23.38
CA HIS A 435 18.03 13.17 -23.84
C HIS A 435 18.89 11.97 -23.37
N MET A 436 19.81 12.18 -22.43
CA MET A 436 20.68 11.14 -21.88
C MET A 436 20.24 10.71 -20.47
N GLY A 437 19.37 9.70 -20.43
CA GLY A 437 18.91 9.07 -19.19
C GLY A 437 19.49 7.66 -18.97
N ALA A 438 19.15 7.04 -17.83
CA ALA A 438 19.64 5.70 -17.47
C ALA A 438 19.38 4.64 -18.55
N GLY A 439 18.21 4.66 -19.19
CA GLY A 439 17.90 3.72 -20.29
C GLY A 439 18.64 4.01 -21.59
N THR A 440 19.05 5.26 -21.84
CA THR A 440 19.91 5.60 -22.99
C THR A 440 21.33 5.07 -22.75
N TRP A 441 21.86 5.23 -21.54
CA TRP A 441 23.15 4.67 -21.15
C TRP A 441 23.17 3.15 -21.22
N GLU A 442 22.09 2.48 -20.77
CA GLU A 442 21.96 1.03 -20.84
C GLU A 442 22.10 0.51 -22.29
N LYS A 443 21.38 1.11 -23.25
CA LYS A 443 21.53 0.76 -24.68
C LYS A 443 22.96 0.91 -25.21
N LEU A 444 23.65 1.97 -24.81
CA LEU A 444 25.03 2.22 -25.27
C LEU A 444 26.04 1.23 -24.65
N ILE A 445 25.81 0.83 -23.40
CA ILE A 445 26.59 -0.21 -22.71
C ILE A 445 26.33 -1.57 -23.37
N ASP A 446 25.07 -1.92 -23.61
CA ASP A 446 24.66 -3.19 -24.22
C ASP A 446 25.19 -3.33 -25.66
N ALA A 447 25.27 -2.22 -26.40
CA ALA A 447 25.89 -2.16 -27.73
C ALA A 447 27.44 -2.23 -27.71
N GLY A 448 28.04 -2.37 -26.53
CA GLY A 448 29.50 -2.46 -26.35
C GLY A 448 30.26 -1.17 -26.67
N ARG A 449 29.57 -0.03 -26.78
CA ARG A 449 30.16 1.27 -27.13
C ARG A 449 30.67 2.05 -25.94
N ILE A 450 30.26 1.68 -24.73
CA ILE A 450 30.66 2.33 -23.49
C ILE A 450 31.29 1.27 -22.60
N LYS A 451 32.63 1.27 -22.54
CA LYS A 451 33.47 0.45 -21.67
C LYS A 451 34.12 1.28 -20.56
N GLY A 452 34.26 2.59 -20.76
CA GLY A 452 34.73 3.59 -19.81
C GLY A 452 33.78 4.77 -19.68
N LEU A 453 33.99 5.60 -18.64
CA LEU A 453 33.10 6.72 -18.30
C LEU A 453 33.07 7.82 -19.39
N LEU A 454 34.10 7.91 -20.22
CA LEU A 454 34.32 8.99 -21.19
C LEU A 454 34.27 8.54 -22.66
N ASP A 455 34.02 7.26 -22.94
CA ASP A 455 34.00 6.71 -24.30
C ASP A 455 32.99 7.41 -25.22
N TRP A 456 31.95 8.01 -24.64
CA TRP A 456 30.97 8.80 -25.38
C TRP A 456 31.56 10.05 -26.04
N LEU A 457 32.73 10.55 -25.61
CA LEU A 457 33.38 11.73 -26.19
C LEU A 457 33.77 11.56 -27.66
N THR A 458 33.97 10.31 -28.09
CA THR A 458 34.40 9.97 -29.46
C THR A 458 33.28 9.39 -30.31
N LEU A 459 32.07 9.20 -29.77
CA LEU A 459 30.95 8.63 -30.52
C LEU A 459 30.37 9.65 -31.52
N GLU A 460 30.30 9.23 -32.78
CA GLU A 460 29.77 10.05 -33.87
C GLU A 460 28.29 9.74 -34.17
N ALA A 461 27.60 10.68 -34.83
CA ALA A 461 26.17 10.56 -35.13
C ALA A 461 25.86 9.32 -35.99
N GLN A 462 26.74 8.99 -36.94
CA GLN A 462 26.62 7.84 -37.82
C GLN A 462 26.68 6.54 -37.02
N GLU A 463 27.63 6.41 -36.09
CA GLU A 463 27.77 5.23 -35.25
C GLU A 463 26.56 5.07 -34.33
N LEU A 464 26.12 6.16 -33.69
CA LEU A 464 24.94 6.15 -32.82
C LEU A 464 23.67 5.71 -33.56
N ALA A 465 23.55 6.04 -34.86
CA ALA A 465 22.41 5.63 -35.69
C ALA A 465 22.40 4.12 -36.03
N THR A 466 23.52 3.42 -35.85
CA THR A 466 23.61 1.95 -36.08
C THR A 466 23.21 1.10 -34.87
N ILE A 467 22.99 1.73 -33.72
CA ILE A 467 22.69 1.04 -32.46
C ILE A 467 21.18 0.85 -32.32
N ASP A 468 20.77 -0.37 -31.97
CA ASP A 468 19.37 -0.73 -31.82
C ASP A 468 18.62 0.19 -30.83
N GLY A 469 17.49 0.72 -31.31
CA GLY A 469 16.68 1.67 -30.55
C GLY A 469 17.13 3.13 -30.67
N PHE A 470 18.11 3.43 -31.53
CA PHE A 470 18.38 4.76 -32.06
C PHE A 470 18.18 4.77 -33.59
N GLY A 471 17.55 5.82 -34.12
CA GLY A 471 17.60 6.15 -35.55
C GLY A 471 18.45 7.40 -35.80
N GLU A 472 18.62 7.77 -37.07
CA GLU A 472 19.45 8.91 -37.49
C GLU A 472 19.18 10.21 -36.71
N ARG A 473 17.90 10.57 -36.54
CA ARG A 473 17.49 11.78 -35.80
C ARG A 473 17.84 11.71 -34.31
N SER A 474 17.75 10.54 -33.68
CA SER A 474 18.18 10.39 -32.27
C SER A 474 19.70 10.36 -32.15
N GLY A 475 20.41 9.71 -33.08
CA GLY A 475 21.87 9.70 -33.12
C GLY A 475 22.45 11.11 -33.25
N ALA A 476 21.94 11.90 -34.19
CA ALA A 476 22.34 13.30 -34.37
C ALA A 476 22.05 14.17 -33.12
N ARG A 477 20.90 13.97 -32.47
CA ARG A 477 20.57 14.69 -31.22
C ARG A 477 21.53 14.35 -30.08
N LEU A 478 21.88 13.07 -29.93
CA LEU A 478 22.83 12.62 -28.91
C LEU A 478 24.23 13.16 -29.19
N ALA A 479 24.72 13.07 -30.43
CA ALA A 479 26.01 13.61 -30.84
C ALA A 479 26.10 15.13 -30.57
N ASN A 480 25.06 15.90 -30.91
CA ASN A 480 25.00 17.33 -30.59
C ASN A 480 25.04 17.58 -29.08
N SER A 481 24.32 16.76 -28.30
CA SER A 481 24.38 16.85 -26.84
C SER A 481 25.78 16.55 -26.29
N PHE A 482 26.54 15.65 -26.91
CA PHE A 482 27.93 15.37 -26.52
C PHE A 482 28.84 16.56 -26.81
N GLN A 483 28.69 17.20 -27.97
CA GLN A 483 29.46 18.40 -28.31
C GLN A 483 29.20 19.56 -27.34
N HIS A 484 27.94 19.80 -26.97
CA HIS A 484 27.61 20.81 -25.95
C HIS A 484 28.14 20.46 -24.56
N ALA A 485 28.23 19.17 -24.22
CA ALA A 485 28.80 18.73 -22.96
C ALA A 485 30.31 19.00 -22.86
N ARG A 486 31.04 18.88 -23.99
CA ARG A 486 32.47 19.20 -24.07
C ARG A 486 32.79 20.65 -23.70
N GLN A 487 31.89 21.57 -24.02
CA GLN A 487 32.03 23.01 -23.76
C GLN A 487 31.63 23.41 -22.32
N GLN A 488 31.29 22.45 -21.45
CA GLN A 488 30.92 22.78 -20.07
C GLN A 488 32.13 23.26 -19.26
N PRO A 489 31.95 24.19 -18.31
CA PRO A 489 33.05 24.69 -17.48
C PRO A 489 33.73 23.58 -16.66
N PHE A 490 35.03 23.75 -16.41
CA PHE A 490 35.85 22.85 -15.59
C PHE A 490 35.18 22.42 -14.27
N SER A 491 34.54 23.35 -13.56
CA SER A 491 33.85 23.05 -12.30
C SER A 491 32.65 22.09 -12.44
N ARG A 492 31.98 22.08 -13.61
CA ARG A 492 30.94 21.08 -13.93
C ARG A 492 31.56 19.72 -14.25
N TRP A 493 32.69 19.70 -14.94
CA TRP A 493 33.44 18.45 -15.19
C TRP A 493 33.90 17.78 -13.90
N LEU A 494 34.46 18.53 -12.94
CA LEU A 494 34.81 17.99 -11.62
C LEU A 494 33.58 17.35 -10.92
N LYS A 495 32.43 18.03 -10.96
CA LYS A 495 31.18 17.48 -10.41
C LYS A 495 30.75 16.23 -11.17
N ALA A 496 30.82 16.23 -12.50
CA ALA A 496 30.39 15.15 -13.37
C ALA A 496 31.24 13.87 -13.18
N LEU A 497 32.55 14.02 -12.98
CA LEU A 497 33.46 12.93 -12.61
C LEU A 497 33.18 12.37 -11.19
N GLY A 498 32.33 13.06 -10.43
CA GLY A 498 31.87 12.62 -9.12
C GLY A 498 32.74 13.07 -7.97
N MET A 499 33.53 14.15 -8.15
CA MET A 499 34.33 14.75 -7.09
C MET A 499 33.47 14.94 -5.81
N PRO A 500 34.01 14.56 -4.63
CA PRO A 500 33.32 14.82 -3.36
C PRO A 500 32.90 16.28 -3.24
N PRO A 501 31.76 16.59 -2.59
CA PRO A 501 31.31 17.97 -2.43
C PRO A 501 32.40 18.79 -1.74
N ALA A 502 32.88 19.86 -2.37
CA ALA A 502 33.93 20.73 -1.85
C ALA A 502 33.38 21.93 -1.03
N GLY A 503 32.06 22.03 -0.85
CA GLY A 503 31.44 23.16 -0.16
C GLY A 503 31.72 24.49 -0.87
N ASN A 504 32.28 25.45 -0.13
CA ASN A 504 32.68 26.76 -0.64
C ASN A 504 34.18 26.86 -0.97
N ALA A 505 34.92 25.73 -0.95
CA ALA A 505 36.34 25.73 -1.25
C ALA A 505 36.61 26.26 -2.67
N SER A 506 37.72 26.99 -2.82
CA SER A 506 38.07 27.59 -4.11
C SER A 506 38.57 26.52 -5.07
N LEU A 507 37.74 26.18 -6.07
CA LEU A 507 38.08 25.28 -7.18
C LEU A 507 38.77 26.04 -8.34
N THR A 508 39.50 27.10 -8.02
CA THR A 508 40.22 27.91 -9.01
C THR A 508 41.51 27.22 -9.45
N GLY A 509 41.86 27.40 -10.72
CA GLY A 509 43.04 26.79 -11.34
C GLY A 509 42.71 25.58 -12.22
N SER A 510 43.74 24.83 -12.58
CA SER A 510 43.64 23.63 -13.43
C SER A 510 43.52 22.35 -12.61
N TRP A 511 43.26 21.23 -13.26
CA TRP A 511 43.32 19.91 -12.65
C TRP A 511 44.61 19.68 -11.85
N GLN A 512 45.75 20.08 -12.41
CA GLN A 512 47.06 19.88 -11.80
C GLN A 512 47.19 20.63 -10.46
N SER A 513 46.66 21.85 -10.35
CA SER A 513 46.74 22.63 -9.10
C SER A 513 45.88 22.02 -8.00
N LEU A 514 44.71 21.45 -8.34
CA LEU A 514 43.86 20.77 -7.37
C LEU A 514 44.43 19.40 -6.99
N ALA A 515 45.01 18.67 -7.95
CA ALA A 515 45.56 17.34 -7.73
C ALA A 515 46.82 17.32 -6.85
N GLN A 516 47.58 18.42 -6.82
CA GLN A 516 48.74 18.58 -5.94
C GLN A 516 48.36 18.81 -4.46
N ARG A 517 47.10 19.14 -4.16
CA ARG A 517 46.68 19.42 -2.79
C ARG A 517 46.67 18.14 -1.95
N ASP A 518 47.38 18.16 -0.82
CA ASP A 518 47.31 17.10 0.17
C ASP A 518 46.06 17.21 1.07
N THR A 519 45.88 16.23 1.96
CA THR A 519 44.72 16.22 2.86
C THR A 519 44.69 17.41 3.82
N GLY A 520 45.85 17.89 4.30
CA GLY A 520 45.93 19.03 5.20
C GLY A 520 45.55 20.33 4.51
N GLN A 521 46.02 20.52 3.27
CA GLN A 521 45.67 21.65 2.42
C GLN A 521 44.18 21.66 2.07
N TRP A 522 43.58 20.50 1.78
CA TRP A 522 42.13 20.42 1.61
C TRP A 522 41.35 20.74 2.89
N GLN A 523 41.85 20.33 4.06
CA GLN A 523 41.20 20.60 5.35
C GLN A 523 41.30 22.08 5.76
N ALA A 524 42.33 22.79 5.30
CA ALA A 524 42.48 24.23 5.57
C ALA A 524 41.44 25.10 4.85
N GLU A 525 40.77 24.57 3.83
CA GLU A 525 39.72 25.26 3.09
C GLU A 525 38.42 25.39 3.92
N THR A 526 37.74 26.53 3.76
CA THR A 526 36.55 26.83 4.55
C THR A 526 35.40 25.86 4.22
N GLY A 527 34.90 25.17 5.26
CA GLY A 527 33.78 24.23 5.14
C GLY A 527 34.19 22.80 4.77
N ILE A 528 35.48 22.48 4.74
CA ILE A 528 35.99 21.12 4.54
C ILE A 528 36.45 20.52 5.88
N GLY A 529 35.69 19.53 6.37
CA GLY A 529 36.09 18.73 7.53
C GLY A 529 37.07 17.60 7.16
N PRO A 530 37.69 16.94 8.16
CA PRO A 530 38.77 15.96 7.95
C PRO A 530 38.35 14.78 7.04
N GLY A 531 37.14 14.23 7.21
CA GLY A 531 36.66 13.14 6.36
C GLY A 531 36.47 13.54 4.89
N ARG A 532 36.03 14.77 4.63
CA ARG A 532 35.86 15.30 3.27
C ARG A 532 37.20 15.65 2.63
N ALA A 533 38.14 16.18 3.41
CA ALA A 533 39.50 16.43 2.96
C ALA A 533 40.19 15.13 2.51
N ALA A 534 40.06 14.06 3.30
CA ALA A 534 40.59 12.75 2.94
C ALA A 534 39.94 12.21 1.65
N GLN A 535 38.63 12.36 1.49
CA GLN A 535 37.92 11.96 0.26
C GLN A 535 38.38 12.75 -0.97
N LEU A 536 38.56 14.07 -0.85
CA LEU A 536 39.05 14.90 -1.95
C LEU A 536 40.48 14.52 -2.34
N SER A 537 41.37 14.37 -1.36
CA SER A 537 42.75 13.94 -1.59
C SER A 537 42.80 12.56 -2.23
N ALA A 538 42.00 11.60 -1.76
CA ALA A 538 41.89 10.27 -2.36
C ALA A 538 41.36 10.31 -3.80
N PHE A 539 40.35 11.15 -4.09
CA PHE A 539 39.80 11.29 -5.43
C PHE A 539 40.84 11.74 -6.46
N PHE A 540 41.63 12.77 -6.16
CA PHE A 540 42.66 13.26 -7.09
C PHE A 540 43.88 12.31 -7.22
N ARG A 541 44.10 11.45 -6.22
CA ARG A 541 45.20 10.47 -6.20
C ARG A 541 44.81 9.11 -6.77
N ASP A 542 43.52 8.88 -7.02
CA ASP A 542 43.03 7.62 -7.54
C ASP A 542 43.53 7.37 -8.97
N PRO A 543 44.14 6.21 -9.27
CA PRO A 543 44.70 5.94 -10.60
C PRO A 543 43.67 5.99 -11.73
N GLN A 544 42.43 5.57 -11.48
CA GLN A 544 41.37 5.62 -12.49
C GLN A 544 40.96 7.06 -12.76
N VAL A 545 40.86 7.88 -11.71
CA VAL A 545 40.55 9.30 -11.86
C VAL A 545 41.66 10.06 -12.60
N GLN A 546 42.93 9.72 -12.34
CA GLN A 546 44.06 10.28 -13.09
C GLN A 546 44.01 9.91 -14.57
N ALA A 547 43.72 8.64 -14.89
CA ALA A 547 43.54 8.21 -16.27
C ALA A 547 42.39 8.95 -16.97
N LEU A 548 41.27 9.19 -16.28
CA LEU A 548 40.16 10.00 -16.81
C LEU A 548 40.59 11.44 -17.08
N SER A 549 41.38 12.04 -16.19
CA SER A 549 41.93 13.39 -16.40
C SER A 549 42.82 13.45 -17.65
N GLU A 550 43.70 12.46 -17.85
CA GLU A 550 44.54 12.38 -19.04
C GLU A 550 43.73 12.23 -20.33
N GLN A 551 42.64 11.44 -20.30
CA GLN A 551 41.71 11.32 -21.42
C GLN A 551 41.02 12.66 -21.74
N LEU A 552 40.59 13.41 -20.72
CA LEU A 552 39.96 14.72 -20.90
C LEU A 552 40.94 15.74 -21.48
N ARG A 553 42.19 15.74 -21.00
CA ARG A 553 43.28 16.56 -21.55
C ARG A 553 43.54 16.23 -23.02
N ALA A 554 43.62 14.95 -23.36
CA ALA A 554 43.80 14.51 -24.75
C ALA A 554 42.61 14.88 -25.66
N ALA A 555 41.39 14.93 -25.09
CA ALA A 555 40.18 15.37 -25.78
C ALA A 555 40.03 16.90 -25.88
N GLY A 556 40.97 17.67 -25.31
CA GLY A 556 40.99 19.13 -25.34
C GLY A 556 39.92 19.79 -24.46
N ILE A 557 39.59 19.18 -23.32
CA ILE A 557 38.60 19.74 -22.38
C ILE A 557 39.25 20.77 -21.47
N ASP A 558 38.70 21.99 -21.47
CA ASP A 558 39.23 23.10 -20.70
C ASP A 558 39.37 22.78 -19.20
N GLY A 559 40.58 23.01 -18.67
CA GLY A 559 40.93 22.83 -17.25
C GLY A 559 41.61 21.50 -16.91
N PHE A 560 41.72 20.56 -17.85
CA PHE A 560 42.48 19.30 -17.73
C PHE A 560 43.73 19.37 -18.60
#